data_AF-A0AA35ZL03-F1
#
_entry.id   AF-A0AA35ZL03-F1
#
_cell.length_a   1.000
_cell.length_b   1.000
_cell.length_c   1.000
_cell.angle_alpha   90.00
_cell.angle_beta   90.00
_cell.angle_gamma   90.00
#
_symmetry.space_group_name_H-M   'P 1'
#
loop_
_entity.id
_entity.type
_entity.pdbx_description
1 polymer ?
#
loop_
_entity_poly.entity_id
_entity_poly.type
_entity_poly.pdbx_seq_one_letter_code
_entity_poly.pdbx_strand_id
1 'polypeptide(L)'
;MYACVYEASNVIQEYKKLPSSGPRELTPAMIRSIEEADKLTKRGKKQEKKKEERVSKGAKGKITRKCKSEKAAPSQSKQKKTKKPARRLILPSSSDSDSEYLPTGHKQIILSESKSESFIDEGSVRGAQINAQTVNASVDIIKRSLEAEMTQLGVARKAIEAANEELHTKVDTRLIQLEAKLAVENRIMDELDKRTSQLKIQNLKLRTTTKELDDLKIEGVSETSVLPKQGGEKNPQGKTNKTQTQPPPKPKASAEPKDNEASVSHREKRKKNIGEDDVDEDDDI
;
A
#
# COMPACT_ATOMS: atom_id res chain seq x y z
N MET A 1 6.09 -23.95 -23.96
CA MET A 1 5.49 -23.00 -24.92
C MET A 1 6.19 -21.64 -25.02
N TYR A 2 7.32 -21.38 -24.34
CA TYR A 2 8.04 -20.09 -24.43
C TYR A 2 9.44 -20.17 -25.08
N ALA A 3 9.71 -21.19 -25.90
CA ALA A 3 11.03 -21.38 -26.52
C ALA A 3 11.19 -20.63 -27.87
N CYS A 4 10.11 -20.09 -28.45
CA CYS A 4 10.13 -19.64 -29.86
C CYS A 4 10.07 -18.12 -30.06
N VAL A 5 10.19 -17.30 -29.00
CA VAL A 5 10.05 -15.83 -29.13
C VAL A 5 11.41 -15.12 -29.24
N TYR A 6 12.52 -15.82 -29.07
CA TYR A 6 13.85 -15.19 -28.97
C TYR A 6 14.52 -14.89 -30.32
N GLU A 7 14.14 -15.57 -31.41
CA GLU A 7 14.87 -15.45 -32.70
C GLU A 7 14.25 -14.46 -33.69
N ALA A 8 12.95 -14.13 -33.57
CA ALA A 8 12.24 -13.30 -34.56
C ALA A 8 11.98 -11.84 -34.13
N SER A 9 12.31 -11.46 -32.89
CA SER A 9 12.06 -10.08 -32.44
C SER A 9 13.21 -9.15 -32.85
N ASN A 10 13.05 -8.46 -33.98
CA ASN A 10 13.96 -7.40 -34.46
C ASN A 10 14.32 -6.39 -33.35
N VAL A 11 13.39 -6.14 -32.42
CA VAL A 11 13.58 -5.26 -31.26
C VAL A 11 14.74 -5.74 -30.38
N ILE A 12 14.83 -7.04 -30.09
CA ILE A 12 15.92 -7.58 -29.26
C ILE A 12 17.27 -7.48 -30.00
N GLN A 13 17.27 -7.63 -31.32
CA GLN A 13 18.48 -7.46 -32.12
C GLN A 13 18.93 -6.00 -32.19
N GLU A 14 18.02 -5.04 -32.29
CA GLU A 14 18.35 -3.60 -32.23
C GLU A 14 18.92 -3.21 -30.87
N TYR A 15 18.35 -3.69 -29.77
CA TYR A 15 18.88 -3.42 -28.42
C TYR A 15 20.30 -3.96 -28.22
N LYS A 16 20.68 -5.07 -28.87
CA LYS A 16 22.04 -5.61 -28.83
C LYS A 16 23.05 -4.80 -29.66
N LYS A 17 22.59 -3.99 -30.62
CA LYS A 17 23.44 -3.11 -31.44
C LYS A 17 23.75 -1.79 -30.74
N LEU A 18 23.02 -1.43 -29.69
CA LEU A 18 23.35 -0.27 -28.89
C LEU A 18 24.70 -0.53 -28.18
N PRO A 19 25.66 0.41 -28.26
CA PRO A 19 26.89 0.28 -27.50
C PRO A 19 26.51 0.09 -26.03
N SER A 20 27.09 -0.92 -25.40
CA SER A 20 26.91 -1.17 -23.97
C SER A 20 27.33 0.11 -23.25
N SER A 21 26.34 0.89 -22.81
CA SER A 21 26.58 2.02 -21.93
C SER A 21 27.23 1.41 -20.70
N GLY A 22 28.55 1.63 -20.56
CA GLY A 22 29.30 1.19 -19.40
C GLY A 22 28.68 1.74 -18.11
N PRO A 23 29.27 1.40 -16.96
CA PRO A 23 28.89 1.99 -15.69
C PRO A 23 28.73 3.50 -15.86
N ARG A 24 27.51 4.02 -15.69
CA ARG A 24 27.27 5.46 -15.83
C ARG A 24 28.09 6.14 -14.76
N GLU A 25 29.05 6.95 -15.18
CA GLU A 25 29.78 7.81 -14.26
C GLU A 25 28.78 8.73 -13.58
N LEU A 26 28.73 8.66 -12.26
CA LEU A 26 27.86 9.52 -11.47
C LEU A 26 28.42 10.94 -11.55
N THR A 27 27.54 11.91 -11.81
CA THR A 27 27.96 13.31 -11.75
C THR A 27 28.46 13.65 -10.34
N PRO A 28 29.43 14.57 -10.18
CA PRO A 28 29.95 14.96 -8.86
C PRO A 28 28.88 15.47 -7.88
N ALA A 29 27.74 15.95 -8.40
CA ALA A 29 26.59 16.33 -7.59
C ALA A 29 25.86 15.11 -7.01
N MET A 30 25.70 14.05 -7.80
CA MET A 30 25.09 12.79 -7.35
C MET A 30 25.97 12.07 -6.33
N ILE A 31 27.29 12.08 -6.53
CA ILE A 31 28.25 11.50 -5.57
C ILE A 31 28.14 12.24 -4.22
N ARG A 32 28.19 13.58 -4.22
CA ARG A 32 28.01 14.38 -3.01
C ARG A 32 26.69 14.13 -2.30
N SER A 33 25.59 13.97 -3.06
CA SER A 33 24.27 13.68 -2.48
C SER A 33 24.22 12.32 -1.78
N ILE A 34 24.95 11.32 -2.27
CA ILE A 34 25.02 9.99 -1.64
C ILE A 34 25.83 10.07 -0.34
N GLU A 35 26.99 10.74 -0.38
CA GLU A 35 27.83 10.95 0.81
C GLU A 35 27.13 11.79 1.89
N GLU A 36 26.33 12.77 1.51
CA GLU A 36 25.56 13.59 2.46
C GLU A 36 24.43 12.79 3.12
N ALA A 37 23.75 11.91 2.37
CA ALA A 37 22.70 11.06 2.89
C ALA A 37 23.22 9.98 3.86
N ASP A 38 24.43 9.48 3.63
CA ASP A 38 25.04 8.42 4.46
C ASP A 38 25.79 8.96 5.69
N LYS A 39 25.92 10.29 5.80
CA LYS A 39 26.20 10.95 7.08
C LYS A 39 24.93 10.87 7.94
N LEU A 40 24.69 9.68 8.48
CA LEU A 40 23.84 9.47 9.64
C LEU A 40 24.33 10.42 10.74
N THR A 41 23.69 11.58 10.81
CA THR A 41 23.74 12.45 11.97
C THR A 41 23.53 11.55 13.16
N LYS A 42 24.56 11.46 14.02
CA LYS A 42 24.58 10.60 15.20
C LYS A 42 23.33 10.90 16.01
N ARG A 43 22.29 10.08 15.80
CA ARG A 43 20.98 10.23 16.41
C ARG A 43 21.20 10.17 17.91
N GLY A 44 20.93 11.31 18.55
CA GLY A 44 21.13 11.63 19.95
C GLY A 44 21.43 10.45 20.87
N LYS A 45 22.64 10.48 21.42
CA LYS A 45 22.99 9.88 22.70
C LYS A 45 21.97 10.39 23.73
N LYS A 46 20.93 9.60 24.02
CA LYS A 46 19.98 9.90 25.11
C LYS A 46 20.78 10.08 26.39
N GLN A 47 20.69 11.26 26.99
CA GLN A 47 21.17 11.47 28.35
C GLN A 47 20.44 10.51 29.28
N GLU A 48 21.22 9.58 29.80
CA GLU A 48 20.91 8.67 30.88
C GLU A 48 20.66 9.51 32.14
N LYS A 49 19.38 9.78 32.43
CA LYS A 49 18.99 10.29 33.75
C LYS A 49 19.19 9.18 34.76
N LYS A 50 20.28 9.31 35.52
CA LYS A 50 20.52 8.63 36.79
C LYS A 50 19.28 8.75 37.67
N LYS A 51 18.61 7.63 37.94
CA LYS A 51 17.83 7.44 39.16
C LYS A 51 18.32 6.16 39.83
N GLU A 52 19.32 6.40 40.66
CA GLU A 52 19.60 5.82 41.96
C GLU A 52 18.71 4.63 42.40
N GLU A 53 19.42 3.52 42.62
CA GLU A 53 19.28 2.64 43.78
C GLU A 53 18.01 1.78 43.90
N ARG A 54 18.14 0.49 43.54
CA ARG A 54 18.22 -0.56 44.56
C ARG A 54 18.83 -1.85 44.01
N VAL A 55 19.75 -2.37 44.81
CA VAL A 55 20.46 -3.63 44.67
C VAL A 55 19.47 -4.80 44.70
N SER A 56 19.53 -5.67 43.70
CA SER A 56 19.21 -7.09 43.89
C SER A 56 20.07 -7.94 42.95
N LYS A 57 21.10 -8.55 43.54
CA LYS A 57 21.85 -9.66 42.95
C LYS A 57 20.90 -10.84 42.72
N GLY A 58 20.93 -11.45 41.54
CA GLY A 58 20.07 -12.60 41.26
C GLY A 58 20.36 -13.28 39.92
N ALA A 59 21.39 -14.13 39.93
CA ALA A 59 21.52 -15.40 39.20
C ALA A 59 21.22 -15.49 37.68
N LYS A 60 22.29 -15.85 36.97
CA LYS A 60 22.37 -16.78 35.83
C LYS A 60 21.09 -17.55 35.51
N GLY A 61 20.57 -17.36 34.29
CA GLY A 61 19.47 -18.16 33.75
C GLY A 61 19.34 -18.06 32.24
N LYS A 62 20.25 -18.72 31.53
CA LYS A 62 20.20 -18.99 30.08
C LYS A 62 19.02 -19.92 29.79
N ILE A 63 17.96 -19.45 29.11
CA ILE A 63 16.98 -20.34 28.46
C ILE A 63 16.52 -19.73 27.13
N THR A 64 16.96 -20.35 26.05
CA THR A 64 16.43 -20.18 24.70
C THR A 64 15.08 -20.90 24.60
N ARG A 65 13.97 -20.19 24.82
CA ARG A 65 12.63 -20.73 24.49
C ARG A 65 12.22 -20.29 23.10
N LYS A 66 12.29 -21.24 22.18
CA LYS A 66 11.63 -21.23 20.87
C LYS A 66 10.12 -21.00 21.09
N CYS A 67 9.62 -19.80 20.79
CA CYS A 67 8.19 -19.61 20.59
C CYS A 67 7.81 -20.16 19.22
N LYS A 68 7.04 -21.24 19.21
CA LYS A 68 6.30 -21.68 18.04
C LYS A 68 5.21 -20.63 17.80
N SER A 69 5.30 -19.94 16.67
CA SER A 69 4.20 -19.13 16.15
C SER A 69 3.05 -20.08 15.79
N GLU A 70 2.08 -20.15 16.69
CA GLU A 70 0.80 -20.79 16.45
C GLU A 70 0.05 -19.98 15.39
N LYS A 71 -0.22 -20.66 14.28
CA LYS A 71 -0.87 -20.14 13.08
C LYS A 71 -2.35 -19.94 13.40
N ALA A 72 -2.70 -18.87 14.11
CA ALA A 72 -4.08 -18.47 14.32
C ALA A 72 -4.69 -18.04 12.98
N ALA A 73 -5.68 -18.81 12.53
CA ALA A 73 -6.46 -18.51 11.33
C ALA A 73 -7.12 -17.13 11.46
N PRO A 74 -7.01 -16.24 10.46
CA PRO A 74 -7.67 -14.95 10.49
C PRO A 74 -9.18 -15.17 10.51
N SER A 75 -9.83 -14.75 11.60
CA SER A 75 -11.29 -14.76 11.69
C SER A 75 -11.85 -13.78 10.64
N GLN A 76 -12.39 -14.33 9.56
CA GLN A 76 -13.21 -13.60 8.59
C GLN A 76 -14.36 -12.90 9.33
N SER A 77 -14.28 -11.57 9.42
CA SER A 77 -15.44 -10.77 9.75
C SER A 77 -16.45 -10.93 8.60
N LYS A 78 -17.61 -11.52 8.91
CA LYS A 78 -18.71 -11.69 7.96
C LYS A 78 -19.21 -10.32 7.54
N GLN A 79 -18.67 -9.79 6.45
CA GLN A 79 -19.18 -8.59 5.83
C GLN A 79 -20.63 -8.84 5.42
N LYS A 80 -21.54 -8.13 6.09
CA LYS A 80 -22.97 -8.07 5.82
C LYS A 80 -23.11 -7.69 4.35
N LYS A 81 -23.62 -8.62 3.52
CA LYS A 81 -23.88 -8.41 2.09
C LYS A 81 -24.92 -7.30 1.93
N THR A 82 -24.48 -6.05 1.87
CA THR A 82 -25.28 -5.00 1.27
C THR A 82 -25.30 -5.29 -0.23
N LYS A 83 -26.51 -5.57 -0.73
CA LYS A 83 -26.80 -5.78 -2.15
C LYS A 83 -26.49 -4.47 -2.87
N LYS A 84 -25.23 -4.29 -3.28
CA LYS A 84 -24.84 -3.18 -4.13
C LYS A 84 -25.67 -3.31 -5.41
N PRO A 85 -26.39 -2.27 -5.86
CA PRO A 85 -26.92 -2.30 -7.21
C PRO A 85 -25.74 -2.54 -8.13
N ALA A 86 -25.92 -3.45 -9.10
CA ALA A 86 -24.98 -3.65 -10.19
C ALA A 86 -24.90 -2.35 -11.00
N ARG A 87 -24.16 -1.36 -10.48
CA ARG A 87 -23.62 -0.28 -11.29
C ARG A 87 -22.63 -0.97 -12.18
N ARG A 88 -23.10 -1.31 -13.37
CA ARG A 88 -22.26 -1.62 -14.53
C ARG A 88 -21.13 -0.60 -14.48
N LEU A 89 -19.93 -1.07 -14.17
CA LEU A 89 -18.71 -0.38 -14.55
C LEU A 89 -18.77 -0.33 -16.06
N ILE A 90 -19.49 0.66 -16.58
CA ILE A 90 -19.21 1.22 -17.89
C ILE A 90 -17.84 1.85 -17.64
N LEU A 91 -16.79 1.06 -17.84
CA LEU A 91 -15.50 1.64 -18.16
C LEU A 91 -15.82 2.62 -19.29
N PRO A 92 -15.59 3.93 -19.12
CA PRO A 92 -15.53 4.78 -20.28
C PRO A 92 -14.35 4.25 -21.10
N SER A 93 -14.65 3.39 -22.06
CA SER A 93 -13.81 3.14 -23.22
C SER A 93 -13.78 4.44 -24.01
N SER A 94 -12.99 5.39 -23.53
CA SER A 94 -12.47 6.53 -24.26
C SER A 94 -10.97 6.29 -24.33
N SER A 95 -10.31 6.15 -25.46
CA SER A 95 -10.60 6.72 -26.75
C SER A 95 -10.13 5.70 -27.78
N ASP A 96 -11.07 5.15 -28.53
CA ASP A 96 -10.79 4.63 -29.87
C ASP A 96 -10.53 5.88 -30.73
N SER A 97 -9.34 6.47 -30.56
CA SER A 97 -8.85 7.51 -31.48
C SER A 97 -8.25 6.81 -32.69
N ASP A 98 -9.12 6.07 -33.38
CA ASP A 98 -9.12 5.93 -34.83
C ASP A 98 -9.65 7.24 -35.45
N SER A 99 -9.14 8.38 -34.96
CA SER A 99 -9.11 9.56 -35.80
C SER A 99 -7.92 9.30 -36.71
N GLU A 100 -8.22 8.89 -37.94
CA GLU A 100 -7.57 9.50 -39.09
C GLU A 100 -7.22 10.93 -38.68
N TYR A 101 -5.95 11.19 -38.40
CA TYR A 101 -5.45 12.53 -38.27
C TYR A 101 -5.49 13.10 -39.68
N LEU A 102 -6.69 13.42 -40.14
CA LEU A 102 -6.88 14.44 -41.15
C LEU A 102 -6.36 15.70 -40.48
N PRO A 103 -5.21 16.25 -40.94
CA PRO A 103 -4.68 17.47 -40.38
C PRO A 103 -5.78 18.54 -40.52
N THR A 104 -6.46 18.83 -39.42
CA THR A 104 -7.59 19.75 -39.39
C THR A 104 -7.08 21.11 -39.85
N GLY A 105 -7.45 21.46 -41.08
CA GLY A 105 -7.47 22.84 -41.52
C GLY A 105 -6.12 23.54 -41.45
N HIS A 106 -5.02 22.85 -41.78
CA HIS A 106 -4.03 23.56 -42.57
C HIS A 106 -4.79 23.92 -43.84
N LYS A 107 -5.30 25.16 -43.88
CA LYS A 107 -5.54 25.85 -45.14
C LYS A 107 -4.20 25.71 -45.82
N GLN A 108 -4.07 24.67 -46.66
CA GLN A 108 -3.07 24.65 -47.68
C GLN A 108 -3.30 26.01 -48.32
N ILE A 109 -2.38 26.93 -48.05
CA ILE A 109 -2.22 28.10 -48.89
C ILE A 109 -2.03 27.43 -50.23
N ILE A 110 -3.10 27.42 -51.02
CA ILE A 110 -3.14 26.83 -52.34
C ILE A 110 -2.05 27.60 -53.07
N LEU A 111 -0.87 27.00 -53.07
CA LEU A 111 0.29 27.45 -53.80
C LEU A 111 -0.15 27.23 -55.24
N SER A 112 -0.80 28.26 -55.77
CA SER A 112 -1.42 28.23 -57.08
C SER A 112 -0.28 28.00 -58.05
N GLU A 113 -0.18 26.77 -58.56
CA GLU A 113 0.76 26.38 -59.61
C GLU A 113 0.43 27.20 -60.86
N SER A 114 0.99 28.41 -60.90
CA SER A 114 0.91 29.28 -62.06
C SER A 114 1.82 28.68 -63.12
N LYS A 115 1.19 27.97 -64.06
CA LYS A 115 1.77 27.46 -65.30
C LYS A 115 2.31 28.63 -66.12
N SER A 116 3.55 29.01 -65.88
CA SER A 116 4.26 30.05 -66.66
C SER A 116 5.15 29.38 -67.70
N GLU A 117 4.70 29.42 -68.96
CA GLU A 117 5.49 29.13 -70.14
C GLU A 117 6.68 30.10 -70.26
N SER A 118 7.78 29.55 -70.76
CA SER A 118 9.14 30.05 -70.75
C SER A 118 9.36 31.39 -71.47
N PHE A 119 9.91 32.38 -70.76
CA PHE A 119 10.64 33.51 -71.33
C PHE A 119 12.04 33.55 -70.70
N ILE A 120 13.07 33.40 -71.54
CA ILE A 120 14.46 33.12 -71.15
C ILE A 120 15.23 34.44 -70.93
N ASP A 121 15.97 34.48 -69.82
CA ASP A 121 17.22 35.23 -69.53
C ASP A 121 17.23 36.44 -68.56
N GLU A 122 16.12 37.13 -68.27
CA GLU A 122 16.09 38.15 -67.19
C GLU A 122 15.28 37.73 -65.95
N GLY A 123 14.63 36.56 -65.99
CA GLY A 123 13.78 36.05 -64.90
C GLY A 123 14.52 35.47 -63.69
N SER A 124 15.83 35.24 -63.78
CA SER A 124 16.61 34.54 -62.75
C SER A 124 16.69 35.32 -61.43
N VAL A 125 16.91 36.64 -61.50
CA VAL A 125 17.05 37.49 -60.30
C VAL A 125 15.71 37.64 -59.56
N ARG A 126 14.59 37.77 -60.30
CA ARG A 126 13.26 37.91 -59.71
C ARG A 126 12.78 36.61 -59.05
N GLY A 127 13.09 35.46 -59.64
CA GLY A 127 12.80 34.14 -59.03
C GLY A 127 13.52 33.95 -57.69
N ALA A 128 14.81 34.31 -57.64
CA ALA A 128 15.59 34.25 -56.39
C ALA A 128 14.99 35.14 -55.29
N GLN A 129 14.52 36.35 -55.63
CA GLN A 129 13.91 37.27 -54.68
C GLN A 129 12.60 36.72 -54.09
N ILE A 130 11.72 36.15 -54.92
CA ILE A 130 10.45 35.57 -54.47
C ILE A 130 10.70 34.35 -53.56
N ASN A 131 11.67 33.51 -53.93
CA ASN A 131 12.05 32.36 -53.11
C ASN A 131 12.61 32.80 -51.76
N ALA A 132 13.47 33.82 -51.73
CA ALA A 132 13.99 34.38 -50.49
C ALA A 132 12.87 34.94 -49.59
N GLN A 133 11.92 35.68 -50.15
CA GLN A 133 10.76 36.19 -49.41
C GLN A 133 9.89 35.06 -48.84
N THR A 134 9.65 34.03 -49.64
CA THR A 134 8.85 32.85 -49.23
C THR A 134 9.53 32.09 -48.10
N VAL A 135 10.85 31.89 -48.19
CA VAL A 135 11.64 31.23 -47.14
C VAL A 135 11.63 32.07 -45.85
N ASN A 136 11.78 33.40 -45.95
CA ASN A 136 11.73 34.25 -44.75
C ASN A 136 10.34 34.21 -44.09
N ALA A 137 9.27 34.25 -44.87
CA ALA A 137 7.90 34.15 -44.35
C ALA A 137 7.66 32.79 -43.66
N SER A 138 8.15 31.68 -44.22
CA SER A 138 8.02 30.37 -43.59
C SER A 138 8.82 30.26 -42.31
N VAL A 139 10.03 30.83 -42.26
CA VAL A 139 10.86 30.92 -41.05
C VAL A 139 10.11 31.69 -39.94
N ASP A 140 9.48 32.82 -40.26
CA ASP A 140 8.72 33.62 -39.29
C ASP A 140 7.47 32.89 -38.77
N ILE A 141 6.82 32.08 -39.62
CA ILE A 141 5.69 31.23 -39.20
C ILE A 141 6.17 30.15 -38.24
N ILE A 142 7.25 29.44 -38.58
CA ILE A 142 7.83 28.39 -37.73
C ILE A 142 8.27 28.97 -36.39
N LYS A 143 8.93 30.13 -36.39
CA LYS A 143 9.37 30.81 -35.17
C LYS A 143 8.20 31.12 -34.23
N ARG A 144 7.13 31.74 -34.76
CA ARG A 144 5.92 32.03 -33.96
C ARG A 144 5.24 30.76 -33.45
N SER A 145 5.19 29.70 -34.26
CA SER A 145 4.64 28.41 -33.87
C SER A 145 5.43 27.78 -32.72
N LEU A 146 6.77 27.82 -32.80
CA LEU A 146 7.66 27.30 -31.75
C LEU A 146 7.50 28.08 -30.43
N GLU A 147 7.44 29.42 -30.51
CA GLU A 147 7.20 30.26 -29.34
C GLU A 147 5.84 29.95 -28.68
N ALA A 148 4.78 29.79 -29.48
CA ALA A 148 3.46 29.42 -28.98
C ALA A 148 3.48 28.04 -28.28
N GLU A 149 4.12 27.04 -28.88
CA GLU A 149 4.25 25.70 -28.29
C GLU A 149 5.03 25.75 -26.96
N MET A 150 6.11 26.54 -26.90
CA MET A 150 6.88 26.73 -25.67
C MET A 150 6.04 27.35 -24.55
N THR A 151 5.19 28.34 -24.86
CA THR A 151 4.28 28.90 -23.86
C THR A 151 3.25 27.88 -23.37
N GLN A 152 2.69 27.06 -24.26
CA GLN A 152 1.72 26.02 -23.92
C GLN A 152 2.35 24.94 -23.02
N LEU A 153 3.55 24.48 -23.36
CA LEU A 153 4.30 23.53 -22.54
C LEU A 153 4.63 24.11 -21.15
N GLY A 154 4.95 25.40 -21.08
CA GLY A 154 5.14 26.11 -19.81
C GLY A 154 3.88 26.12 -18.94
N VAL A 155 2.70 26.35 -19.53
CA VAL A 155 1.41 26.28 -18.83
C VAL A 155 1.11 24.86 -18.35
N ALA A 156 1.30 23.86 -19.23
CA ALA A 156 1.06 22.45 -18.89
C ALA A 156 1.96 21.98 -17.73
N ARG A 157 3.25 22.36 -17.75
CA ARG A 157 4.18 22.05 -16.65
C ARG A 157 3.71 22.61 -15.32
N LYS A 158 3.30 23.88 -15.28
CA LYS A 158 2.78 24.53 -14.06
C LYS A 158 1.50 23.85 -13.55
N ALA A 159 0.62 23.44 -14.45
CA ALA A 159 -0.60 22.72 -14.07
C ALA A 159 -0.30 21.35 -13.44
N ILE A 160 0.68 20.61 -13.98
CA ILE A 160 1.13 19.33 -13.41
C ILE A 160 1.77 19.54 -12.04
N GLU A 161 2.59 20.59 -11.89
CA GLU A 161 3.22 20.94 -10.61
C GLU A 161 2.17 21.24 -9.53
N ALA A 162 1.17 22.08 -9.84
CA ALA A 162 0.07 22.37 -8.91
C ALA A 162 -0.76 21.12 -8.54
N ALA A 163 -1.05 20.25 -9.51
CA ALA A 163 -1.77 18.99 -9.25
C ALA A 163 -0.97 18.03 -8.34
N ASN A 164 0.36 18.00 -8.50
CA ASN A 164 1.23 17.21 -7.63
C ASN A 164 1.26 17.76 -6.21
N GLU A 165 1.36 19.08 -6.03
CA GLU A 165 1.25 19.72 -4.71
C GLU A 165 -0.08 19.38 -4.02
N GLU A 166 -1.19 19.46 -4.77
CA GLU A 166 -2.51 19.07 -4.25
C GLU A 166 -2.56 17.57 -3.85
N LEU A 167 -1.94 16.69 -4.64
CA LEU A 167 -1.85 15.27 -4.31
C LEU A 167 -1.04 15.04 -3.03
N HIS A 168 0.10 15.71 -2.87
CA HIS A 168 0.95 15.61 -1.68
C HIS A 168 0.18 16.02 -0.42
N THR A 169 -0.50 17.17 -0.44
CA THR A 169 -1.31 17.63 0.72
C THR A 169 -2.42 16.64 1.10
N LYS A 170 -3.07 16.01 0.11
CA LYS A 170 -4.08 14.95 0.34
C LYS A 170 -3.47 13.70 0.98
N VAL A 171 -2.29 13.28 0.51
CA VAL A 171 -1.57 12.13 1.07
C VAL A 171 -1.19 12.39 2.53
N ASP A 172 -0.64 13.57 2.83
CA ASP A 172 -0.25 13.96 4.19
C ASP A 172 -1.44 14.01 5.14
N THR A 173 -2.56 14.60 4.68
CA THR A 173 -3.82 14.63 5.45
C THR A 173 -4.28 13.22 5.79
N ARG A 174 -4.23 12.29 4.82
CA ARG A 174 -4.64 10.90 5.04
C ARG A 174 -3.69 10.16 5.98
N LEU A 175 -2.39 10.45 5.91
CA LEU A 175 -1.39 9.86 6.81
C LEU A 175 -1.67 10.28 8.26
N ILE A 176 -1.88 11.57 8.52
CA ILE A 176 -2.25 12.10 9.85
C ILE A 176 -3.54 11.44 10.37
N GLN A 177 -4.55 11.28 9.52
CA GLN A 177 -5.80 10.61 9.91
C GLN A 177 -5.60 9.14 10.27
N LEU A 178 -4.72 8.42 9.55
CA LEU A 178 -4.41 7.03 9.86
C LEU A 178 -3.64 6.89 11.17
N GLU A 179 -2.69 7.78 11.43
CA GLU A 179 -1.96 7.83 12.70
C GLU A 179 -2.90 8.07 13.89
N ALA A 180 -3.84 9.01 13.76
CA ALA A 180 -4.84 9.28 14.79
C ALA A 180 -5.76 8.06 15.04
N LYS A 181 -6.19 7.36 13.98
CA LYS A 181 -7.00 6.14 14.11
C LYS A 181 -6.24 5.02 14.80
N LEU A 182 -4.97 4.82 14.43
CA LEU A 182 -4.11 3.81 15.06
C LEU A 182 -3.91 4.10 16.55
N ALA A 183 -3.74 5.36 16.94
CA ALA A 183 -3.64 5.75 18.34
C ALA A 183 -4.92 5.42 19.13
N VAL A 184 -6.10 5.64 18.54
CA VAL A 184 -7.39 5.27 19.16
C VAL A 184 -7.53 3.75 19.28
N GLU A 185 -7.15 2.99 18.26
CA GLU A 185 -7.20 1.52 18.29
C GLU A 185 -6.30 0.94 19.39
N ASN A 186 -5.06 1.43 19.51
CA ASN A 186 -4.15 1.01 20.57
C ASN A 186 -4.73 1.28 21.97
N ARG A 187 -5.37 2.45 22.17
CA ARG A 187 -6.05 2.76 23.44
C ARG A 187 -7.18 1.77 23.74
N ILE A 188 -7.94 1.34 22.73
CA ILE A 188 -9.01 0.36 22.91
C ILE A 188 -8.43 -0.99 23.32
N MET A 189 -7.31 -1.42 22.72
CA MET A 189 -6.63 -2.66 23.11
C MET A 189 -6.19 -2.62 24.58
N ASP A 190 -5.55 -1.52 25.00
CA ASP A 190 -5.11 -1.35 26.39
C ASP A 190 -6.30 -1.40 27.37
N GLU A 191 -7.42 -0.77 27.02
CA GLU A 191 -8.63 -0.80 27.85
C GLU A 191 -9.24 -2.20 27.92
N LEU A 192 -9.24 -2.95 26.82
CA LEU A 192 -9.71 -4.33 26.77
C LEU A 192 -8.87 -5.24 27.67
N ASP A 193 -7.56 -5.10 27.65
CA ASP A 193 -6.64 -5.86 28.51
C ASP A 193 -6.85 -5.54 29.99
N LYS A 194 -7.08 -4.26 30.32
CA LYS A 194 -7.43 -3.82 31.67
C LYS A 194 -8.74 -4.45 32.14
N ARG A 195 -9.80 -4.40 31.34
CA ARG A 195 -11.10 -5.01 31.67
C ARG A 195 -11.01 -6.53 31.82
N THR A 196 -10.23 -7.18 30.96
CA THR A 196 -9.97 -8.63 31.03
C THR A 196 -9.31 -9.00 32.35
N SER A 197 -8.31 -8.22 32.78
CA SER A 197 -7.63 -8.42 34.07
C SER A 197 -8.58 -8.21 35.26
N GLN A 198 -9.41 -7.16 35.23
CA GLN A 198 -10.43 -6.92 36.25
C GLN A 198 -11.42 -8.08 36.35
N LEU A 199 -11.92 -8.57 35.21
CA LEU A 199 -12.86 -9.69 35.16
C LEU A 199 -12.25 -10.99 35.71
N LYS A 200 -10.95 -11.24 35.46
CA LYS A 200 -10.23 -12.39 36.03
C LYS A 200 -10.15 -12.31 37.56
N ILE A 201 -9.85 -11.12 38.10
CA ILE A 201 -9.80 -10.89 39.56
C ILE A 201 -11.18 -11.12 40.19
N GLN A 202 -12.25 -10.59 39.58
CA GLN A 202 -13.61 -10.79 40.08
C GLN A 202 -14.03 -12.27 40.05
N ASN A 203 -13.73 -13.00 38.97
CA ASN A 203 -13.99 -14.44 38.88
C ASN A 203 -13.24 -15.24 39.96
N LEU A 204 -11.99 -14.87 40.25
CA LEU A 204 -11.24 -15.51 41.33
C LEU A 204 -11.90 -15.26 42.69
N LYS A 205 -12.28 -14.01 42.98
CA LYS A 205 -12.96 -13.64 44.23
C LYS A 205 -14.27 -14.41 44.41
N LEU A 206 -15.09 -14.50 43.35
CA LEU A 206 -16.34 -15.25 43.39
C LEU A 206 -16.11 -16.72 43.72
N ARG A 207 -15.13 -17.37 43.07
CA ARG A 207 -14.79 -18.78 43.36
C ARG A 207 -14.34 -18.99 44.80
N THR A 208 -13.59 -18.05 45.36
CA THR A 208 -13.18 -18.10 46.77
C THR A 208 -14.38 -18.01 47.69
N THR A 209 -15.27 -17.02 47.50
CA THR A 209 -16.48 -16.85 48.32
C THR A 209 -17.46 -18.03 48.19
N THR A 210 -17.54 -18.66 47.01
CA THR A 210 -18.36 -19.86 46.81
C THR A 210 -17.85 -21.04 47.64
N LYS A 211 -16.52 -21.24 47.69
CA LYS A 211 -15.93 -22.29 48.52
C LYS A 211 -16.18 -22.03 50.01
N GLU A 212 -15.98 -20.80 50.47
CA GLU A 212 -16.27 -20.41 51.87
C GLU A 212 -17.74 -20.65 52.25
N LEU A 213 -18.68 -20.37 51.34
CA LEU A 213 -20.11 -20.67 51.56
C LEU A 213 -20.39 -22.18 51.63
N ASP A 214 -19.75 -22.97 50.77
CA ASP A 214 -19.89 -24.43 50.78
C ASP A 214 -19.34 -25.03 52.08
N ASP A 215 -18.21 -24.52 52.59
CA ASP A 215 -17.61 -24.93 53.86
C ASP A 215 -18.53 -24.60 55.06
N LEU A 216 -19.07 -23.38 55.13
CA LEU A 216 -19.99 -22.96 56.20
C LEU A 216 -21.30 -23.77 56.20
N LYS A 217 -21.76 -24.20 55.02
CA LYS A 217 -22.96 -25.03 54.89
C LYS A 217 -22.76 -26.44 55.45
N ILE A 218 -21.53 -26.96 55.44
CA ILE A 218 -21.20 -28.25 56.04
C ILE A 218 -21.17 -28.12 57.57
N GLU A 219 -20.67 -27.01 58.11
CA GLU A 219 -20.53 -26.78 59.56
C GLU A 219 -21.88 -26.41 60.24
N GLY A 220 -22.78 -25.72 59.54
CA GLY A 220 -24.08 -25.27 60.06
C GLY A 220 -25.20 -26.33 60.15
N VAL A 221 -24.96 -27.60 59.79
CA VAL A 221 -26.00 -28.65 59.76
C VAL A 221 -26.12 -29.43 61.09
N SER A 222 -25.73 -28.81 62.21
CA SER A 222 -25.99 -29.37 63.56
C SER A 222 -27.08 -28.63 64.35
N GLU A 223 -27.70 -27.57 63.82
CA GLU A 223 -28.85 -26.94 64.50
C GLU A 223 -30.13 -27.75 64.29
N THR A 224 -30.28 -28.75 65.16
CA THR A 224 -31.53 -29.16 65.82
C THR A 224 -32.82 -28.79 65.10
N SER A 225 -33.32 -29.76 64.32
CA SER A 225 -34.68 -29.80 63.82
C SER A 225 -35.70 -29.73 64.96
N VAL A 226 -36.32 -28.56 65.16
CA VAL A 226 -37.68 -28.48 65.72
C VAL A 226 -38.62 -28.38 64.53
N LEU A 227 -39.35 -29.47 64.26
CA LEU A 227 -40.39 -29.54 63.23
C LEU A 227 -41.52 -28.52 63.50
N PRO A 228 -41.86 -27.61 62.57
CA PRO A 228 -43.22 -27.09 62.49
C PRO A 228 -44.07 -28.05 61.66
N LYS A 229 -45.13 -28.55 62.29
CA LYS A 229 -46.13 -29.46 61.73
C LYS A 229 -46.80 -28.89 60.47
N GLN A 230 -47.00 -29.81 59.54
CA GLN A 230 -47.82 -29.74 58.33
C GLN A 230 -49.18 -29.02 58.46
N GLY A 231 -49.46 -28.18 57.48
CA GLY A 231 -50.77 -27.89 56.91
C GLY A 231 -50.49 -27.09 55.62
N GLY A 232 -50.75 -27.53 54.41
CA GLY A 232 -51.76 -28.44 53.92
C GLY A 232 -52.60 -27.67 52.92
N GLU A 233 -52.13 -27.47 51.69
CA GLU A 233 -53.02 -27.12 50.58
C GLU A 233 -52.42 -27.42 49.21
N LYS A 234 -53.31 -27.82 48.31
CA LYS A 234 -53.06 -28.62 47.11
C LYS A 234 -53.15 -27.75 45.84
N ASN A 235 -52.24 -28.01 44.90
CA ASN A 235 -52.38 -27.90 43.42
C ASN A 235 -52.61 -26.52 42.77
N PRO A 236 -52.45 -26.35 41.42
CA PRO A 236 -52.02 -27.32 40.39
C PRO A 236 -50.85 -26.87 39.47
N GLN A 237 -50.14 -27.87 38.94
CA GLN A 237 -49.72 -28.00 37.54
C GLN A 237 -49.65 -26.72 36.67
N GLY A 238 -48.53 -26.01 36.77
CA GLY A 238 -48.08 -25.01 35.79
C GLY A 238 -47.13 -25.65 34.77
N LYS A 239 -47.57 -25.71 33.51
CA LYS A 239 -46.90 -26.27 32.34
C LYS A 239 -45.41 -25.91 32.25
N THR A 240 -44.58 -26.94 32.21
CA THR A 240 -43.17 -26.85 31.81
C THR A 240 -43.08 -26.56 30.32
N ASN A 241 -42.78 -25.31 29.96
CA ASN A 241 -42.26 -25.00 28.63
C ASN A 241 -40.84 -25.56 28.55
N LYS A 242 -40.78 -26.81 28.08
CA LYS A 242 -39.56 -27.47 27.61
C LYS A 242 -39.06 -26.69 26.40
N THR A 243 -38.24 -25.67 26.62
CA THR A 243 -37.41 -25.07 25.58
C THR A 243 -36.40 -26.14 25.17
N GLN A 244 -36.82 -26.95 24.20
CA GLN A 244 -35.99 -27.89 23.49
C GLN A 244 -34.88 -27.08 22.81
N THR A 245 -33.71 -27.08 23.43
CA THR A 245 -32.46 -26.64 22.82
C THR A 245 -32.23 -27.54 21.61
N GLN A 246 -32.69 -27.09 20.45
CA GLN A 246 -32.35 -27.70 19.17
C GLN A 246 -30.82 -27.68 19.05
N PRO A 247 -30.16 -28.81 18.72
CA PRO A 247 -28.79 -28.75 18.28
C PRO A 247 -28.72 -27.84 17.03
N PRO A 248 -27.68 -27.01 16.90
CA PRO A 248 -27.56 -26.07 15.79
C PRO A 248 -27.68 -26.82 14.46
N PRO A 249 -28.40 -26.27 13.46
CA PRO A 249 -28.57 -26.91 12.18
C PRO A 249 -27.20 -27.21 11.57
N LYS A 250 -26.98 -28.49 11.21
CA LYS A 250 -25.80 -28.93 10.46
C LYS A 250 -25.57 -27.96 9.29
N PRO A 251 -24.36 -27.40 9.12
CA PRO A 251 -24.07 -26.55 7.98
C PRO A 251 -24.31 -27.35 6.70
N LYS A 252 -25.20 -26.82 5.87
CA LYS A 252 -25.48 -27.29 4.51
C LYS A 252 -24.15 -27.33 3.76
N ALA A 253 -23.81 -28.48 3.16
CA ALA A 253 -22.63 -28.63 2.32
C ALA A 253 -22.65 -27.52 1.25
N SER A 254 -21.79 -26.53 1.45
CA SER A 254 -21.51 -25.50 0.47
C SER A 254 -20.71 -26.18 -0.62
N ALA A 255 -21.22 -26.13 -1.84
CA ALA A 255 -20.54 -26.60 -3.03
C ALA A 255 -19.08 -26.10 -3.03
N GLU A 256 -18.18 -27.06 -3.21
CA GLU A 256 -16.76 -26.89 -3.49
C GLU A 256 -16.55 -25.77 -4.52
N PRO A 257 -15.87 -24.68 -4.18
CA PRO A 257 -15.27 -23.82 -5.18
C PRO A 257 -14.10 -24.59 -5.79
N LYS A 258 -14.25 -25.00 -7.05
CA LYS A 258 -13.19 -25.57 -7.88
C LYS A 258 -11.89 -24.80 -7.69
N ASP A 259 -10.85 -25.54 -7.36
CA ASP A 259 -9.48 -25.08 -7.15
C ASP A 259 -8.99 -24.27 -8.36
N ASN A 260 -8.83 -22.97 -8.17
CA ASN A 260 -7.90 -22.17 -8.95
C ASN A 260 -6.53 -22.27 -8.28
N GLU A 261 -5.80 -23.28 -8.75
CA GLU A 261 -4.40 -23.58 -8.50
C GLU A 261 -3.52 -22.37 -8.86
N ALA A 262 -3.41 -21.42 -7.92
CA ALA A 262 -2.49 -20.29 -8.03
C ALA A 262 -1.08 -20.79 -7.72
N SER A 263 -0.27 -20.88 -8.77
CA SER A 263 1.13 -21.28 -8.74
C SER A 263 1.91 -20.55 -7.65
N VAL A 264 2.38 -21.32 -6.67
CA VAL A 264 3.35 -20.89 -5.67
C VAL A 264 4.67 -20.61 -6.42
N SER A 265 4.90 -19.35 -6.74
CA SER A 265 6.19 -18.87 -7.24
C SER A 265 7.27 -19.14 -6.19
N HIS A 266 8.09 -20.15 -6.44
CA HIS A 266 9.34 -20.39 -5.74
C HIS A 266 10.27 -19.18 -5.94
N ARG A 267 10.23 -18.25 -5.00
CA ARG A 267 11.22 -17.18 -4.90
C ARG A 267 12.50 -17.76 -4.31
N GLU A 268 13.34 -18.22 -5.22
CA GLU A 268 14.69 -18.71 -4.99
C GLU A 268 15.50 -17.65 -4.21
N LYS A 269 15.89 -18.01 -2.99
CA LYS A 269 16.69 -17.16 -2.11
C LYS A 269 18.14 -17.12 -2.62
N ARG A 270 18.44 -16.22 -3.55
CA ARG A 270 19.83 -15.86 -3.85
C ARG A 270 20.42 -15.10 -2.66
N LYS A 271 21.16 -15.81 -1.82
CA LYS A 271 22.13 -15.24 -0.87
C LYS A 271 23.16 -14.46 -1.69
N LYS A 272 23.10 -13.12 -1.67
CA LYS A 272 24.25 -12.29 -2.00
C LYS A 272 25.11 -12.25 -0.74
N ASN A 273 26.24 -12.96 -0.77
CA ASN A 273 27.35 -12.69 0.13
C ASN A 273 27.99 -11.42 -0.42
N ILE A 274 27.77 -10.29 0.25
CA ILE A 274 28.59 -9.09 0.05
C ILE A 274 29.84 -9.37 0.87
N GLY A 275 30.96 -9.59 0.18
CA GLY A 275 32.28 -9.60 0.81
C GLY A 275 32.58 -8.19 1.27
N GLU A 276 32.94 -8.07 2.55
CA GLU A 276 33.59 -6.90 3.11
C GLU A 276 35.03 -6.94 2.58
N ASP A 277 35.33 -6.12 1.57
CA ASP A 277 36.71 -5.81 1.22
C ASP A 277 37.17 -4.74 2.23
N ASP A 278 37.86 -5.20 3.27
CA ASP A 278 38.69 -4.38 4.15
C ASP A 278 39.80 -3.76 3.32
N VAL A 279 39.69 -2.46 3.03
CA VAL A 279 40.81 -1.66 2.53
C VAL A 279 41.32 -0.85 3.71
N ASP A 280 42.31 -1.41 4.40
CA ASP A 280 43.19 -0.67 5.29
C ASP A 280 44.06 0.25 4.43
N GLU A 281 43.65 1.52 4.32
CA GLU A 281 44.49 2.57 3.74
C GLU A 281 45.22 3.27 4.90
N ASP A 282 46.41 2.76 5.17
CA ASP A 282 47.43 3.41 6.00
C ASP A 282 47.92 4.68 5.28
N ASP A 283 47.35 5.84 5.61
CA ASP A 283 47.92 7.14 5.25
C ASP A 283 48.95 7.56 6.30
N ASP A 284 50.19 7.14 6.06
CA ASP A 284 51.39 7.88 6.45
C ASP A 284 51.71 8.89 5.33
N ILE A 285 51.64 10.20 5.61
CA ILE A 285 52.51 11.30 5.14
C ILE A 285 52.07 12.64 5.77
#